data_AF-A0A368FAU2-F1
#
_entry.id   AF-A0A368FAU2-F1
#
_cell.length_a   1.000
_cell.length_b   1.000
_cell.length_c   1.000
_cell.angle_alpha   90.00
_cell.angle_beta   90.00
_cell.angle_gamma   90.00
#
_symmetry.space_group_name_H-M   'P 1'
#
loop_
_entity.id
_entity.type
_entity.pdbx_description
1 polymer ?
#
loop_
_entity_poly.entity_id
_entity_poly.type
_entity_poly.pdbx_seq_one_letter_code
_entity_poly.pdbx_strand_id
1 'polypeptide(L)'
;MEIAVTVPPIFLILAKVAQLMFEVIAISIYGLMAYLLWKKKVYNRNVTALLVFVPIPSIIGILMYNVADIFNVTNFTNAQLTTVVYFIQTSGMFAGSLNLPNLIVDRFTATLYLEMYERRGTRFPWQAATMITIQCLISMLMTFFSLDGIVSDFFVTMVFTSLCIVSAVVRLISVHVTYYQIA
;
A
#
# COMPACT_ATOMS: atom_id res chain seq x y z
N MET A 1 36.53 8.69 -6.87
CA MET A 1 36.06 9.69 -7.85
C MET A 1 34.71 9.21 -8.35
N GLU A 2 33.63 9.65 -7.71
CA GLU A 2 32.27 9.37 -8.20
C GLU A 2 32.04 10.25 -9.43
N ILE A 3 31.91 9.62 -10.59
CA ILE A 3 31.56 10.32 -11.82
C ILE A 3 30.11 10.77 -11.63
N ALA A 4 29.91 12.06 -11.38
CA ALA A 4 28.59 12.66 -11.34
C ALA A 4 27.99 12.54 -12.75
N VAL A 5 27.19 11.49 -12.97
CA VAL A 5 26.42 11.29 -14.20
C VAL A 5 25.37 12.39 -14.23
N THR A 6 25.64 13.47 -14.95
CA THR A 6 24.67 14.53 -15.19
C THR A 6 23.61 14.00 -16.14
N VAL A 7 22.48 13.55 -15.59
CA VAL A 7 21.32 13.15 -16.37
C VAL A 7 20.81 14.37 -17.15
N PRO A 8 20.64 14.30 -18.48
CA PRO A 8 20.17 15.43 -19.25
C PRO A 8 18.76 15.86 -18.80
N PRO A 9 18.46 17.16 -18.76
CA PRO A 9 17.18 17.68 -18.26
C PRO A 9 15.97 17.14 -19.03
N ILE A 10 16.16 16.81 -20.32
CA ILE A 10 15.12 16.20 -21.16
C ILE A 10 14.67 14.83 -20.63
N PHE A 11 15.62 14.00 -20.15
CA PHE A 11 15.27 12.70 -19.58
C PHE A 11 14.50 12.81 -18.27
N LEU A 12 14.84 13.81 -17.44
CA LEU A 12 14.11 14.09 -16.20
C LEU A 12 12.66 14.52 -16.49
N ILE A 13 12.46 15.41 -17.46
CA ILE A 13 11.12 15.84 -17.88
C ILE A 13 10.32 14.66 -18.41
N LEU A 14 10.92 13.85 -19.29
CA LEU A 14 10.25 12.69 -19.87
C LEU A 14 9.85 11.66 -18.78
N ALA A 15 10.73 11.41 -17.82
CA ALA A 15 10.46 10.53 -16.70
C ALA A 15 9.32 11.03 -15.82
N LYS A 16 9.26 12.34 -15.52
CA LYS A 16 8.17 12.96 -14.75
C LYS A 16 6.84 12.92 -15.49
N VAL A 17 6.82 13.18 -16.80
CA VAL A 17 5.60 13.06 -17.62
C VAL A 17 5.12 11.61 -17.65
N ALA A 18 6.02 10.64 -17.84
CA ALA A 18 5.68 9.23 -17.80
C ALA A 18 5.12 8.82 -16.43
N GLN A 19 5.76 9.24 -15.33
CA GLN A 19 5.30 9.00 -13.97
C GLN A 19 3.87 9.52 -13.77
N LEU A 20 3.60 10.80 -14.07
CA LEU A 20 2.28 11.41 -13.94
C LEU A 20 1.21 10.67 -14.77
N MET A 21 1.55 10.24 -15.99
CA MET A 21 0.65 9.46 -16.83
C MET A 21 0.30 8.11 -16.17
N PHE A 22 1.29 7.39 -15.62
CA PHE A 22 1.04 6.15 -14.89
C PHE A 22 0.18 6.37 -13.64
N GLU A 23 0.39 7.47 -12.92
CA GLU A 23 -0.39 7.82 -11.72
C GLU A 23 -1.87 8.08 -12.07
N VAL A 24 -2.13 8.89 -13.10
CA VAL A 24 -3.50 9.18 -13.56
C VAL A 24 -4.21 7.90 -14.00
N ILE A 25 -3.51 7.02 -14.74
CA ILE A 25 -4.05 5.73 -15.17
C ILE A 25 -4.36 4.85 -13.94
N ALA A 26 -3.43 4.75 -12.99
CA ALA A 26 -3.60 3.94 -11.79
C ALA A 26 -4.79 4.42 -10.95
N ILE A 27 -4.89 5.72 -10.67
CA ILE A 27 -6.00 6.32 -9.93
C ILE A 27 -7.33 6.08 -10.65
N SER A 28 -7.36 6.20 -11.98
CA SER A 28 -8.55 5.95 -12.79
C SER A 28 -9.00 4.48 -12.71
N ILE A 29 -8.07 3.53 -12.80
CA ILE A 29 -8.35 2.10 -12.66
C ILE A 29 -8.89 1.80 -11.25
N TYR A 30 -8.29 2.37 -10.21
CA TYR A 30 -8.75 2.19 -8.83
C TYR A 30 -10.14 2.80 -8.61
N GLY A 31 -10.40 3.98 -9.14
CA GLY A 31 -11.72 4.61 -9.07
C GLY A 31 -12.79 3.76 -9.75
N LEU A 32 -12.49 3.24 -10.95
CA LEU A 32 -13.37 2.32 -11.67
C LEU A 32 -13.60 1.02 -10.87
N MET A 33 -12.53 0.43 -10.32
CA MET A 33 -12.61 -0.78 -9.51
C MET A 33 -13.48 -0.57 -8.27
N ALA A 34 -13.26 0.52 -7.54
CA ALA A 34 -14.04 0.88 -6.35
C ALA A 34 -15.52 1.08 -6.70
N TYR A 35 -15.81 1.78 -7.80
CA TYR A 35 -17.17 1.95 -8.31
C TYR A 35 -17.84 0.62 -8.67
N LEU A 36 -17.15 -0.27 -9.39
CA LEU A 36 -17.67 -1.58 -9.77
C LEU A 36 -17.92 -2.48 -8.55
N LEU A 37 -17.00 -2.48 -7.59
CA LEU A 37 -17.10 -3.24 -6.33
C LEU A 37 -18.27 -2.75 -5.49
N TRP A 38 -18.47 -1.44 -5.41
CA TRP A 38 -19.60 -0.82 -4.73
C TRP A 38 -20.94 -1.21 -5.37
N LYS A 39 -21.01 -1.16 -6.71
CA LYS A 39 -22.25 -1.41 -7.46
C LYS A 39 -22.65 -2.88 -7.49
N LYS A 40 -21.70 -3.79 -7.77
CA LYS A 40 -22.04 -5.20 -8.03
C LYS A 40 -22.18 -6.06 -6.77
N LYS A 41 -21.71 -5.63 -5.59
CA LYS A 41 -21.78 -6.37 -4.30
C LYS A 41 -21.46 -7.88 -4.43
N VAL A 42 -20.53 -8.24 -5.32
CA VAL A 42 -20.22 -9.65 -5.66
C VAL A 42 -19.45 -10.34 -4.54
N TYR A 43 -18.68 -9.58 -3.77
CA TYR A 43 -17.80 -10.11 -2.74
C TYR A 43 -18.38 -9.91 -1.35
N ASN A 44 -17.92 -10.72 -0.40
CA ASN A 44 -18.16 -10.52 1.01
C ASN A 44 -17.71 -9.09 1.41
N ARG A 45 -18.49 -8.41 2.28
CA ARG A 45 -18.23 -7.02 2.71
C ARG A 45 -16.81 -6.81 3.23
N ASN A 46 -16.22 -7.81 3.89
CA ASN A 46 -14.81 -7.78 4.33
C ASN A 46 -13.85 -7.56 3.14
N VAL A 47 -13.97 -8.41 2.12
CA VAL A 47 -13.15 -8.33 0.90
C VAL A 47 -13.41 -7.03 0.15
N THR A 48 -14.67 -6.60 0.02
CA THR A 48 -15.01 -5.34 -0.66
C THR A 48 -14.38 -4.15 0.05
N ALA A 49 -14.49 -4.08 1.39
CA ALA A 49 -13.86 -3.03 2.16
C ALA A 49 -12.34 -3.06 1.97
N LEU A 50 -11.71 -4.23 2.09
CA LEU A 50 -10.27 -4.35 1.94
C LEU A 50 -9.82 -3.90 0.55
N LEU A 51 -10.48 -4.32 -0.53
CA LEU A 51 -10.16 -3.91 -1.90
C LEU A 51 -10.36 -2.41 -2.18
N VAL A 52 -11.32 -1.77 -1.53
CA VAL A 52 -11.57 -0.32 -1.68
C VAL A 52 -10.58 0.50 -0.86
N PHE A 53 -10.22 0.05 0.34
CA PHE A 53 -9.33 0.80 1.23
C PHE A 53 -7.84 0.54 0.97
N VAL A 54 -7.48 -0.62 0.41
CA VAL A 54 -6.10 -0.98 0.04
C VAL A 54 -5.40 0.09 -0.80
N PRO A 55 -5.96 0.63 -1.90
CA PRO A 55 -5.22 1.59 -2.72
C PRO A 55 -5.08 2.99 -2.09
N ILE A 56 -5.85 3.31 -1.04
CA ILE A 56 -5.94 4.67 -0.49
C ILE A 56 -4.59 5.15 0.08
N PRO A 57 -3.88 4.39 0.95
CA PRO A 57 -2.58 4.83 1.46
C PRO A 57 -1.53 5.03 0.36
N SER A 58 -1.54 4.19 -0.68
CA SER A 58 -0.63 4.33 -1.83
C SER A 58 -0.91 5.61 -2.61
N ILE A 59 -2.19 5.93 -2.85
CA ILE A 59 -2.59 7.18 -3.54
C ILE A 59 -2.14 8.39 -2.71
N ILE A 60 -2.33 8.36 -1.39
CA ILE A 60 -1.88 9.44 -0.50
C ILE A 60 -0.36 9.62 -0.57
N GLY A 61 0.40 8.52 -0.53
CA GLY A 61 1.86 8.55 -0.65
C GLY A 61 2.33 9.19 -1.96
N ILE A 62 1.72 8.81 -3.08
CA ILE A 62 2.00 9.37 -4.40
C ILE A 62 1.65 10.85 -4.49
N LEU A 63 0.48 11.26 -3.97
CA LEU A 63 0.09 12.67 -3.95
C LEU A 63 1.09 13.51 -3.16
N MET A 64 1.54 13.02 -2.01
CA MET A 64 2.53 13.73 -1.19
C MET A 64 3.92 13.77 -1.83
N TYR A 65 4.31 12.73 -2.59
CA TYR A 65 5.52 12.76 -3.40
C TYR A 65 5.50 13.92 -4.41
N ASN A 66 4.37 14.13 -5.11
CA ASN A 66 4.22 15.24 -6.04
C ASN A 66 4.24 16.60 -5.31
N VAL A 67 3.67 16.70 -4.10
CA VAL A 67 3.76 17.91 -3.27
C VAL A 67 5.20 18.19 -2.84
N ALA A 68 5.96 17.17 -2.45
CA ALA A 68 7.37 17.30 -2.09
C ALA A 68 8.21 17.79 -3.28
N ASP A 69 7.96 17.28 -4.49
CA ASP A 69 8.60 17.78 -5.71
C ASP A 69 8.28 19.25 -5.98
N ILE A 70 7.02 19.68 -5.81
CA ILE A 70 6.63 21.08 -5.95
C ILE A 70 7.38 21.94 -4.93
N PHE A 71 7.49 21.50 -3.68
CA PHE A 71 8.25 22.21 -2.64
C PHE A 71 9.72 22.37 -3.02
N ASN A 72 10.33 21.31 -3.57
CA ASN A 72 11.71 21.36 -4.06
C ASN A 72 11.89 22.33 -5.23
N VAL A 73 10.98 22.31 -6.21
CA VAL A 73 11.04 23.21 -7.38
C VAL A 73 10.77 24.67 -7.02
N THR A 74 9.87 24.92 -6.06
CA THR A 74 9.49 26.26 -5.62
C THR A 74 10.41 26.84 -4.54
N ASN A 75 11.46 26.11 -4.14
CA ASN A 75 12.34 26.46 -3.01
C ASN A 75 11.55 26.79 -1.74
N PHE A 76 10.55 25.98 -1.43
CA PHE A 76 9.72 26.16 -0.26
C PHE A 76 10.50 25.83 1.03
N THR A 77 10.63 26.79 1.95
CA THR A 77 11.59 26.74 3.06
C THR A 77 10.99 26.41 4.43
N ASN A 78 9.67 26.20 4.54
CA ASN A 78 9.07 25.89 5.85
C ASN A 78 9.38 24.43 6.24
N ALA A 79 10.39 24.27 7.09
CA ALA A 79 10.88 22.97 7.54
C ALA A 79 9.79 22.08 8.15
N GLN A 80 8.88 22.64 8.96
CA GLN A 80 7.81 21.86 9.58
C GLN A 80 6.87 21.25 8.54
N LEU A 81 6.49 22.03 7.54
CA LEU A 81 5.59 21.55 6.49
C LEU A 81 6.28 20.51 5.61
N THR A 82 7.56 20.71 5.28
CA THR A 82 8.35 19.72 4.52
C THR A 82 8.47 18.40 5.27
N THR A 83 8.72 18.43 6.59
CA THR A 83 8.74 17.23 7.42
C THR A 83 7.39 16.53 7.46
N VAL A 84 6.28 17.28 7.58
CA VAL A 84 4.93 16.69 7.56
C VAL A 84 4.63 16.03 6.21
N VAL A 85 4.96 16.68 5.09
CA VAL A 85 4.77 16.09 3.76
C VAL A 85 5.58 14.81 3.60
N TYR A 86 6.86 14.83 4.02
CA TYR A 86 7.71 13.64 3.98
C TYR A 86 7.19 12.52 4.88
N PHE A 87 6.70 12.83 6.09
CA PHE A 87 6.06 11.86 6.98
C PHE A 87 4.84 11.20 6.32
N ILE A 88 3.94 11.99 5.74
CA ILE A 88 2.72 11.46 5.10
C ILE A 88 3.08 10.65 3.84
N GLN A 89 4.06 11.10 3.06
CA GLN A 89 4.58 10.38 1.90
C GLN A 89 5.10 8.99 2.30
N THR A 90 6.04 8.94 3.24
CA THR A 90 6.72 7.70 3.66
C THR A 90 5.75 6.74 4.33
N SER A 91 4.86 7.24 5.20
CA SER A 91 3.81 6.42 5.80
C SER A 91 2.80 5.88 4.77
N GLY A 92 2.43 6.68 3.77
CA GLY A 92 1.57 6.24 2.67
C GLY A 92 2.21 5.11 1.86
N MET A 93 3.50 5.23 1.54
CA MET A 93 4.27 4.19 0.82
C MET A 93 4.40 2.90 1.63
N PHE A 94 4.76 2.99 2.92
CA PHE A 94 4.89 1.83 3.80
C PHE A 94 3.54 1.14 4.03
N ALA A 95 2.48 1.91 4.29
CA ALA A 95 1.14 1.36 4.36
C ALA A 95 0.78 0.68 3.03
N GLY A 96 1.10 1.29 1.89
CA GLY A 96 0.90 0.71 0.57
C GLY A 96 1.50 -0.68 0.39
N SER A 97 2.69 -0.93 0.95
CA SER A 97 3.38 -2.22 0.87
C SER A 97 2.69 -3.34 1.68
N LEU A 98 2.06 -2.98 2.80
CA LEU A 98 1.37 -3.91 3.70
C LEU A 98 -0.01 -4.38 3.19
N ASN A 99 -0.50 -3.79 2.11
CA ASN A 99 -1.75 -4.17 1.48
C ASN A 99 -1.77 -5.63 1.00
N LEU A 100 -0.66 -6.08 0.42
CA LEU A 100 -0.56 -7.41 -0.17
C LEU A 100 -0.56 -8.51 0.92
N PRO A 101 0.21 -8.38 2.02
CA PRO A 101 0.05 -9.20 3.22
C PRO A 101 -1.38 -9.21 3.75
N ASN A 102 -2.03 -8.05 3.90
CA ASN A 102 -3.38 -7.97 4.43
C ASN A 102 -4.40 -8.72 3.58
N LEU A 103 -4.30 -8.60 2.24
CA LEU A 103 -5.16 -9.34 1.32
C LEU A 103 -4.90 -10.85 1.39
N ILE A 104 -3.65 -11.28 1.62
CA ILE A 104 -3.30 -12.69 1.76
C ILE A 104 -3.85 -13.26 3.07
N VAL A 105 -3.72 -12.54 4.19
CA VAL A 105 -4.24 -12.99 5.49
C VAL A 105 -5.77 -13.09 5.45
N ASP A 106 -6.47 -12.13 4.85
CA ASP A 106 -7.94 -12.22 4.67
C ASP A 106 -8.33 -13.47 3.88
N ARG A 107 -7.62 -13.77 2.77
CA ARG A 107 -7.89 -14.97 1.97
C ARG A 107 -7.54 -16.26 2.70
N PHE A 108 -6.45 -16.29 3.44
CA PHE A 108 -6.08 -17.44 4.25
C PHE A 108 -7.12 -17.72 5.35
N THR A 109 -7.64 -16.67 5.98
CA THR A 109 -8.72 -16.79 6.98
C THR A 109 -10.00 -17.34 6.35
N ALA A 110 -10.34 -16.88 5.14
CA ALA A 110 -11.49 -17.37 4.40
C ALA A 110 -11.34 -18.86 4.00
N THR A 111 -10.13 -19.31 3.66
CA THR A 111 -9.85 -20.71 3.34
C THR A 111 -9.89 -21.62 4.58
N LEU A 112 -9.31 -21.20 5.70
CA LEU A 112 -9.29 -22.01 6.92
C LEU A 112 -10.61 -22.06 7.68
N TYR A 113 -11.36 -20.95 7.69
CA TYR A 113 -12.56 -20.78 8.53
C TYR A 113 -13.77 -20.35 7.71
N LEU A 114 -14.08 -21.09 6.65
CA LEU A 114 -15.10 -20.74 5.65
C LEU A 114 -16.47 -20.39 6.28
N GLU A 115 -17.01 -21.28 7.11
CA GLU A 115 -18.32 -21.08 7.76
C GLU A 115 -18.36 -19.87 8.71
N MET A 116 -17.28 -19.66 9.47
CA MET A 116 -17.19 -18.51 10.38
C MET A 116 -16.97 -17.19 9.63
N TYR A 117 -16.25 -17.24 8.51
CA TYR A 117 -15.96 -16.09 7.65
C TYR A 117 -17.22 -15.57 6.96
N GLU A 118 -18.07 -16.48 6.46
CA GLU A 118 -19.37 -16.12 5.88
C GLU A 118 -20.31 -15.52 6.93
N ARG A 119 -20.41 -16.10 8.13
CA ARG A 119 -21.24 -15.56 9.21
C ARG A 119 -20.80 -14.18 9.67
N ARG A 120 -19.48 -13.94 9.82
CA ARG A 120 -18.91 -12.66 10.27
C ARG A 120 -19.04 -11.54 9.22
N GLY A 121 -19.19 -11.86 7.94
CA GLY A 121 -19.28 -10.89 6.84
C GLY A 121 -20.61 -10.16 6.69
N THR A 122 -21.66 -10.57 7.43
CA THR A 122 -23.05 -10.18 7.15
C THR A 122 -23.43 -8.77 7.62
N ARG A 123 -22.89 -8.28 8.75
CA ARG A 123 -23.27 -6.98 9.33
C ARG A 123 -22.25 -5.88 9.11
N PHE A 124 -20.99 -6.07 9.52
CA PHE A 124 -19.95 -5.05 9.42
C PHE A 124 -18.58 -5.70 9.22
N PRO A 125 -17.70 -5.14 8.36
CA PRO A 125 -16.44 -5.76 8.01
C PRO A 125 -15.35 -5.55 9.07
N TRP A 126 -15.57 -6.06 10.29
CA TRP A 126 -14.68 -5.87 11.43
C TRP A 126 -13.26 -6.34 11.17
N GLN A 127 -13.09 -7.48 10.51
CA GLN A 127 -11.77 -8.03 10.20
C GLN A 127 -10.98 -7.09 9.29
N ALA A 128 -11.59 -6.64 8.18
CA ALA A 128 -10.93 -5.72 7.27
C ALA A 128 -10.60 -4.38 7.94
N ALA A 129 -11.52 -3.84 8.74
CA ALA A 129 -11.28 -2.61 9.49
C ALA A 129 -10.08 -2.75 10.45
N THR A 130 -10.01 -3.85 11.21
CA THR A 130 -8.88 -4.08 12.12
C THR A 130 -7.55 -4.21 11.38
N MET A 131 -7.52 -4.92 10.26
CA MET A 131 -6.31 -5.07 9.43
C MET A 131 -5.82 -3.73 8.89
N ILE A 132 -6.74 -2.89 8.38
CA ILE A 132 -6.42 -1.55 7.89
C ILE A 132 -5.89 -0.66 9.03
N THR A 133 -6.53 -0.69 10.20
CA THR A 133 -6.07 0.11 11.35
C THR A 133 -4.69 -0.30 11.83
N ILE A 134 -4.40 -1.60 11.90
CA ILE A 134 -3.09 -2.13 12.29
C ILE A 134 -2.04 -1.74 11.27
N GLN A 135 -2.35 -1.87 9.97
CA GLN A 135 -1.47 -1.44 8.88
C GLN A 135 -1.12 0.04 8.96
N CYS A 136 -2.11 0.92 9.17
CA CYS A 136 -1.87 2.35 9.34
C CYS A 136 -1.01 2.64 10.57
N LEU A 137 -1.28 1.98 11.69
CA LEU A 137 -0.54 2.19 12.94
C LEU A 137 0.92 1.72 12.84
N ILE A 138 1.17 0.53 12.28
CA ILE A 138 2.52 0.01 12.05
C ILE A 138 3.28 0.94 11.09
N SER A 139 2.65 1.37 10.00
CA SER A 139 3.26 2.29 9.04
C SER A 139 3.68 3.61 9.71
N MET A 140 2.78 4.24 10.48
CA MET A 140 3.07 5.50 11.16
C MET A 140 4.22 5.35 12.18
N LEU A 141 4.21 4.26 12.96
CA LEU A 141 5.28 3.98 13.93
C LEU A 141 6.62 3.76 13.25
N MET A 142 6.67 2.97 12.18
CA MET A 142 7.92 2.73 11.44
C MET A 142 8.44 4.01 10.78
N THR A 143 7.53 4.85 10.26
CA THR A 143 7.90 6.16 9.70
C THR A 143 8.45 7.09 10.77
N PHE A 144 7.85 7.09 11.96
CA PHE A 144 8.33 7.86 13.11
C PHE A 144 9.74 7.43 13.52
N PHE A 145 9.99 6.13 13.66
CA PHE A 145 11.32 5.60 13.97
C PHE A 145 12.36 5.86 12.86
N SER A 146 11.93 5.92 11.60
CA SER A 146 12.80 6.31 10.50
C SER A 146 13.17 7.79 10.58
N LEU A 147 12.21 8.67 10.83
CA LEU A 147 12.45 10.11 10.98
C LEU A 147 13.38 10.45 12.14
N ASP A 148 13.27 9.73 13.27
CA ASP A 148 14.17 9.87 14.41
C ASP A 148 15.58 9.30 14.14
N GLY A 149 15.80 8.67 12.98
CA GLY A 149 17.08 8.08 12.59
C GLY A 149 17.43 6.79 13.35
N ILE A 150 16.48 6.23 14.12
CA ILE A 150 16.67 5.00 14.90
C ILE A 150 16.74 3.80 13.96
N VAL A 151 15.96 3.82 12.87
CA VAL A 151 15.89 2.74 11.88
C VAL A 151 16.09 3.32 10.49
N SER A 152 16.93 2.73 9.65
CA SER A 152 17.08 3.22 8.27
C SER A 152 15.87 2.85 7.41
N ASP A 153 15.51 3.70 6.45
CA ASP A 153 14.48 3.40 5.45
C ASP A 153 14.75 2.09 4.71
N PHE A 154 16.02 1.77 4.48
CA PHE A 154 16.43 0.51 3.87
C PHE A 154 16.04 -0.71 4.73
N PHE A 155 16.20 -0.62 6.05
CA PHE A 155 15.80 -1.69 6.95
C PHE A 155 14.28 -1.86 6.96
N VAL A 156 13.54 -0.75 7.04
CA VAL A 156 12.06 -0.78 7.03
C VAL A 156 11.52 -1.41 5.74
N THR A 157 12.08 -1.01 4.59
CA THR A 157 11.70 -1.59 3.28
C THR A 157 12.06 -3.07 3.17
N MET A 158 13.19 -3.52 3.74
CA MET A 158 13.55 -4.94 3.78
C MET A 158 12.56 -5.76 4.62
N VAL A 159 12.13 -5.25 5.78
CA VAL A 159 11.13 -5.89 6.63
C VAL A 159 9.79 -6.01 5.89
N PHE A 160 9.31 -4.95 5.25
CA PHE A 160 8.06 -5.04 4.47
C PHE A 160 8.17 -5.97 3.27
N THR A 161 9.30 -5.95 2.56
CA THR A 161 9.53 -6.85 1.42
C THR A 161 9.53 -8.32 1.86
N SER A 162 10.19 -8.65 2.97
CA SER A 162 10.19 -10.01 3.51
C SER A 162 8.80 -10.46 3.95
N LEU A 163 8.00 -9.59 4.59
CA LEU A 163 6.60 -9.87 4.92
C LEU A 163 5.75 -10.15 3.66
N CYS A 164 5.96 -9.38 2.59
CA CYS A 164 5.31 -9.62 1.30
C CYS A 164 5.70 -10.97 0.70
N ILE A 165 6.99 -11.33 0.71
CA ILE A 165 7.49 -12.61 0.20
C ILE A 165 6.91 -13.78 1.03
N VAL A 166 6.99 -13.70 2.35
CA VAL A 166 6.44 -14.74 3.25
C VAL A 166 4.94 -14.91 3.01
N SER A 167 4.21 -13.80 2.87
CA SER A 167 2.78 -13.86 2.56
C SER A 167 2.53 -14.55 1.21
N ALA A 168 3.28 -14.20 0.17
CA ALA A 168 3.14 -14.83 -1.15
C ALA A 168 3.41 -16.35 -1.10
N VAL A 169 4.44 -16.78 -0.37
CA VAL A 169 4.77 -18.19 -0.16
C VAL A 169 3.66 -18.91 0.59
N VAL A 170 3.14 -18.33 1.68
CA VAL A 170 2.02 -18.91 2.45
C VAL A 170 0.78 -19.11 1.58
N ARG A 171 0.48 -18.15 0.69
CA ARG A 171 -0.62 -18.29 -0.25
C ARG A 171 -0.38 -19.40 -1.26
N LEU A 172 0.82 -19.52 -1.81
CA LEU A 172 1.19 -20.59 -2.73
C LEU A 172 0.97 -21.96 -2.10
N ILE A 173 1.43 -22.15 -0.87
CA ILE A 173 1.28 -23.40 -0.11
C ILE A 173 -0.19 -23.67 0.18
N SER A 174 -0.95 -22.68 0.66
CA SER A 174 -2.37 -22.83 0.97
C SER A 174 -3.20 -23.23 -0.26
N VAL A 175 -2.92 -22.65 -1.43
CA VAL A 175 -3.54 -23.06 -2.69
C VAL A 175 -3.17 -24.51 -3.01
N HIS A 176 -1.90 -24.88 -2.89
CA HIS A 176 -1.46 -26.23 -3.24
C HIS A 176 -2.08 -27.31 -2.33
N VAL A 177 -2.19 -27.06 -1.02
CA VAL A 177 -2.83 -27.97 -0.06
C VAL A 177 -4.33 -28.12 -0.34
N THR A 178 -5.01 -27.03 -0.73
CA THR A 178 -6.45 -27.08 -1.04
C THR A 178 -6.73 -27.93 -2.29
N TYR A 179 -5.85 -27.90 -3.29
CA TYR A 179 -5.96 -28.77 -4.47
C TYR A 179 -5.83 -30.26 -4.14
N TYR A 180 -5.04 -30.63 -3.13
CA TYR A 180 -4.86 -32.02 -2.71
C TYR A 180 -5.97 -32.56 -1.81
N GLN A 181 -6.78 -31.72 -1.18
CA GLN A 181 -7.92 -32.17 -0.35
C GLN A 181 -9.22 -32.34 -1.16
N ILE A 182 -9.26 -31.90 -2.42
CA ILE A 182 -10.44 -31.98 -3.30
C ILE A 182 -10.32 -33.12 -4.33
N ALA A 183 -9.14 -33.76 -4.43
CA ALA A 183 -8.90 -34.96 -5.23
C ALA A 183 -9.02 -36.22 -4.36
#